data_AF-A0A7S2ZBQ1-F1
#
_entry.id   AF-A0A7S2ZBQ1-F1
#
_cell.length_a   1.000
_cell.length_b   1.000
_cell.length_c   1.000
_cell.angle_alpha   90.00
_cell.angle_beta   90.00
_cell.angle_gamma   90.00
#
_symmetry.space_group_name_H-M   'P 1'
#
loop_
_entity.id
_entity.type
_entity.pdbx_description
1 polymer ?
#
loop_
_entity_poly.entity_id
_entity_poly.type
_entity_poly.pdbx_seq_one_letter_code
_entity_poly.pdbx_strand_id
1 'polypeptide(L)'
;MPRLSVFDTRVYAIAGAAALPTGVLHTISVAVVMLELVGDSVNILPVAIACLSSYFTSKLFTADLFSVIIKRRLLPLVIGLRESHEVEREKWRSEIAGTAAKKIHDHGL
;
A
#
# COMPACT_ATOMS: atom_id res chain seq x y z
N MET A 1 32.56 -26.90 -6.36
CA MET A 1 31.23 -26.90 -7.00
C MET A 1 30.61 -25.53 -6.80
N PRO A 2 30.20 -24.78 -7.84
CA PRO A 2 29.48 -23.53 -7.65
C PRO A 2 28.10 -23.85 -7.06
N ARG A 3 27.81 -23.30 -5.88
CA ARG A 3 26.50 -23.41 -5.24
C ARG A 3 25.53 -22.61 -6.09
N LEU A 4 24.49 -23.25 -6.66
CA LEU A 4 23.39 -22.54 -7.31
C LEU A 4 22.69 -21.70 -6.24
N SER A 5 23.04 -20.43 -6.12
CA SER A 5 22.58 -19.50 -5.08
C SER A 5 21.06 -19.26 -5.08
N VAL A 6 20.37 -19.77 -6.10
CA VAL A 6 18.92 -19.68 -6.27
C VAL A 6 18.12 -20.44 -5.19
N PHE A 7 18.74 -21.40 -4.49
CA PHE A 7 18.08 -22.21 -3.44
C PHE A 7 18.67 -21.99 -2.04
N ASP A 8 18.95 -20.73 -1.67
CA ASP A 8 19.29 -20.41 -0.29
C ASP A 8 18.03 -20.11 0.54
N THR A 9 17.74 -20.98 1.51
CA THR A 9 16.63 -20.82 2.46
C THR A 9 16.69 -19.46 3.19
N ARG A 10 17.88 -18.89 3.39
CA ARG A 10 18.06 -17.57 4.02
C ARG A 10 17.37 -16.46 3.23
N VAL A 11 17.48 -16.49 1.90
CA VAL A 11 16.88 -15.47 1.01
C VAL A 11 15.36 -15.53 1.12
N TYR A 12 14.78 -16.72 1.13
CA TYR A 12 13.34 -16.90 1.30
C TYR A 12 12.84 -16.51 2.69
N ALA A 13 13.61 -16.82 3.74
CA ALA A 13 13.29 -16.42 5.11
C ALA A 13 13.28 -14.89 5.25
N ILE A 14 14.28 -14.21 4.70
CA ILE A 14 14.38 -12.74 4.69
C ILE A 14 13.24 -12.13 3.88
N ALA A 15 12.94 -12.66 2.69
CA ALA A 15 11.86 -12.18 1.85
C ALA A 15 10.49 -12.32 2.54
N GLY A 16 10.23 -13.46 3.20
CA GLY A 16 9.01 -13.65 3.99
C GLY A 16 8.92 -12.72 5.21
N ALA A 17 10.03 -12.54 5.92
CA ALA A 17 10.12 -11.64 7.07
C ALA A 17 9.89 -10.18 6.68
N ALA A 18 10.31 -9.75 5.48
CA ALA A 18 10.05 -8.41 4.96
C ALA A 18 8.61 -8.27 4.40
N ALA A 19 8.11 -9.30 3.71
CA ALA A 19 6.83 -9.24 3.01
C ALA A 19 5.63 -9.19 3.97
N LEU A 20 5.62 -10.01 5.02
CA LEU A 20 4.52 -10.03 5.99
C LEU A 20 4.23 -8.65 6.63
N PRO A 21 5.19 -7.97 7.28
CA PRO A 21 4.96 -6.65 7.85
C PRO A 21 4.64 -5.60 6.77
N THR A 22 5.21 -5.71 5.57
CA THR A 22 4.83 -4.83 4.43
C THR A 22 3.33 -4.94 4.11
N GLY A 23 2.79 -6.17 4.07
CA GLY A 23 1.38 -6.42 3.85
C GLY A 23 0.51 -6.02 5.04
N VAL A 24 0.94 -6.27 6.27
CA VAL A 24 0.14 -5.94 7.48
C VAL A 24 0.04 -4.43 7.69
N LEU A 25 1.11 -3.69 7.40
CA LEU A 25 1.22 -2.26 7.66
C LEU A 25 0.89 -1.38 6.44
N HIS A 26 0.68 -2.00 5.27
CA HIS A 26 0.63 -1.31 3.97
C HIS A 26 1.74 -0.26 3.80
N THR A 27 3.00 -0.66 4.02
CA THR A 27 4.17 0.23 3.87
C THR A 27 5.33 -0.47 3.16
N ILE A 28 5.72 0.05 2.00
CA ILE A 28 6.80 -0.53 1.18
C ILE A 28 8.19 -0.20 1.77
N SER A 29 8.30 0.81 2.64
CA SER A 29 9.56 1.19 3.30
C SER A 29 10.17 0.08 4.16
N VAL A 30 9.35 -0.86 4.65
CA VAL A 30 9.83 -2.04 5.40
C VAL A 30 10.80 -2.88 4.56
N ALA A 31 10.59 -2.96 3.24
CA ALA A 31 11.51 -3.66 2.35
C ALA A 31 12.91 -3.03 2.38
N VAL A 32 13.00 -1.70 2.32
CA VAL A 32 14.27 -0.97 2.35
C VAL A 32 14.95 -1.14 3.71
N VAL A 33 14.21 -0.97 4.81
CA VAL A 33 14.76 -1.21 6.16
C VAL A 33 15.33 -2.62 6.27
N MET A 34 14.63 -3.64 5.77
CA MET A 34 15.09 -5.02 5.86
C MET A 34 16.32 -5.30 4.98
N LEU A 35 16.41 -4.63 3.83
CA LEU A 35 17.60 -4.72 2.97
C LEU A 35 18.82 -4.07 3.62
N GLU A 36 18.66 -2.90 4.24
CA GLU A 36 19.73 -2.25 5.00
C GLU A 36 20.19 -3.11 6.20
N LEU A 37 19.25 -3.75 6.92
CA LEU A 37 19.57 -4.63 8.04
C LEU A 37 20.35 -5.89 7.62
N VAL A 38 20.09 -6.40 6.42
CA VAL A 38 20.75 -7.58 5.85
C VAL A 38 22.06 -7.22 5.13
N GLY A 39 22.19 -5.96 4.70
CA GLY A 39 23.32 -5.45 3.93
C GLY A 39 23.44 -6.12 2.56
N ASP A 40 24.68 -6.41 2.15
CA ASP A 40 25.01 -6.99 0.83
C ASP A 40 24.76 -8.51 0.74
N SER A 41 24.08 -9.10 1.73
CA SER A 41 23.91 -10.56 1.79
C SER A 41 22.85 -11.10 0.82
N VAL A 42 21.96 -10.23 0.30
CA VAL A 42 20.80 -10.63 -0.51
C VAL A 42 20.53 -9.61 -1.62
N ASN A 43 20.19 -10.11 -2.81
CA ASN A 43 19.75 -9.26 -3.92
C ASN A 43 18.46 -8.51 -3.58
N ILE A 44 18.43 -7.21 -3.89
CA ILE A 44 17.28 -6.32 -3.65
C ILE A 44 16.00 -6.75 -4.37
N LEU A 45 16.13 -7.25 -5.60
CA LEU A 45 15.00 -7.50 -6.50
C LEU A 45 13.97 -8.52 -5.97
N PRO A 46 14.33 -9.74 -5.52
CA PRO A 46 13.36 -10.71 -5.02
C PRO A 46 12.62 -10.23 -3.76
N VAL A 47 13.29 -9.52 -2.86
CA VAL A 47 12.68 -8.98 -1.64
C VAL A 47 11.67 -7.89 -1.98
N ALA A 48 12.03 -6.98 -2.89
CA ALA A 48 11.13 -5.92 -3.34
C ALA A 48 9.86 -6.48 -4.02
N ILE A 49 10.01 -7.49 -4.90
CA ILE A 49 8.86 -8.13 -5.57
C ILE A 49 7.94 -8.81 -4.56
N ALA A 50 8.48 -9.52 -3.57
CA ALA A 50 7.70 -10.19 -2.53
C ALA A 50 6.95 -9.17 -1.64
N CYS A 51 7.59 -8.07 -1.27
CA CYS A 51 6.97 -6.98 -0.52
C CYS A 51 5.85 -6.29 -1.31
N LEU A 52 6.07 -6.02 -2.61
CA LEU A 52 5.07 -5.41 -3.49
C LEU A 52 3.87 -6.32 -3.69
N SER A 53 4.08 -7.60 -3.98
CA SER A 53 2.97 -8.55 -4.15
C SER A 53 2.14 -8.65 -2.86
N SER A 54 2.79 -8.76 -1.70
CA SER A 54 2.11 -8.75 -0.40
C SER A 54 1.33 -7.45 -0.14
N TYR A 55 1.92 -6.29 -0.48
CA TYR A 55 1.25 -4.99 -0.35
C TYR A 55 -0.04 -4.93 -1.17
N PHE A 56 0.01 -5.26 -2.46
CA PHE A 56 -1.17 -5.20 -3.33
C PHE A 56 -2.23 -6.21 -2.93
N THR A 57 -1.84 -7.44 -2.60
CA THR A 57 -2.77 -8.46 -2.12
C THR A 57 -3.41 -8.01 -0.81
N SER A 58 -2.64 -7.60 0.19
CA SER A 58 -3.21 -7.16 1.48
C SER A 58 -4.14 -5.95 1.32
N LYS A 59 -3.75 -4.97 0.52
CA LYS A 59 -4.53 -3.75 0.30
C LYS A 59 -5.88 -4.02 -0.37
N LEU A 60 -5.99 -5.10 -1.15
CA LEU A 60 -7.24 -5.50 -1.77
C LEU A 60 -8.21 -6.16 -0.78
N PHE A 61 -7.70 -6.87 0.23
CA PHE A 61 -8.52 -7.69 1.13
C PHE A 61 -8.80 -7.04 2.49
N THR A 62 -7.89 -6.24 3.02
CA THR A 62 -7.98 -5.71 4.39
C THR A 62 -7.56 -4.24 4.47
N ALA A 63 -7.88 -3.60 5.59
CA ALA A 63 -7.31 -2.31 5.96
C ALA A 63 -5.98 -2.49 6.70
N ASP A 64 -5.12 -1.47 6.65
CA ASP A 64 -3.86 -1.42 7.41
C ASP A 64 -4.09 -1.58 8.92
N LEU A 65 -3.19 -2.31 9.58
CA LEU A 65 -3.23 -2.59 11.01
C LEU A 65 -3.41 -1.34 11.86
N PHE A 66 -2.64 -0.27 11.61
CA PHE A 66 -2.74 0.93 12.42
C PHE A 66 -4.09 1.63 12.25
N SER A 67 -4.57 1.67 11.01
CA SER A 67 -5.91 2.20 10.70
C SER A 67 -7.01 1.43 11.45
N VAL A 68 -6.90 0.09 11.52
CA VAL A 68 -7.84 -0.75 12.29
C VAL A 68 -7.74 -0.49 13.80
N ILE A 69 -6.53 -0.42 14.37
CA ILE A 69 -6.33 -0.17 15.81
C ILE A 69 -6.95 1.18 16.21
N ILE A 70 -6.70 2.22 15.41
CA ILE A 70 -7.24 3.55 15.68
C ILE A 70 -8.77 3.54 15.66
N LYS A 71 -9.36 2.92 14.64
CA LYS A 71 -10.82 2.77 14.52
C LYS A 71 -11.42 2.00 15.70
N ARG A 72 -10.76 0.94 16.16
CA ARG A 72 -11.21 0.12 17.30
C ARG A 72 -11.06 0.83 18.64
N ARG A 73 -10.10 1.74 18.78
CA ARG A 73 -9.84 2.48 20.01
C ARG A 73 -10.57 3.83 20.07
N LEU A 74 -11.38 4.16 19.06
CA LEU A 74 -12.16 5.41 18.98
C LEU A 74 -11.27 6.65 19.21
N LEU A 75 -10.01 6.58 18.79
CA LEU A 75 -9.08 7.69 19.01
C LEU A 75 -9.44 8.83 18.05
N PRO A 76 -9.54 10.08 18.55
CA PRO A 76 -9.79 11.25 17.72
C PRO A 76 -8.54 11.49 16.88
N LEU A 77 -8.59 10.95 15.68
CA LEU A 77 -7.52 11.00 14.74
C LEU A 77 -7.68 12.32 13.96
N VAL A 78 -6.66 13.20 13.96
CA VAL A 78 -6.60 14.39 13.09
C VAL A 78 -6.30 13.94 11.64
N ILE A 79 -7.04 12.93 11.18
CA ILE A 79 -6.94 12.25 9.89
C ILE A 79 -8.28 12.37 9.15
N GLY A 80 -9.11 13.33 9.55
CA GLY A 80 -10.11 13.96 8.72
C GLY A 80 -9.53 14.75 7.53
N LEU A 81 -8.29 14.46 7.09
CA LEU A 81 -7.74 14.84 5.78
C LEU A 81 -7.54 13.62 4.85
N ARG A 82 -7.53 12.38 5.35
CA ARG A 82 -7.33 11.22 4.48
C ARG A 82 -8.64 10.73 3.87
N GLU A 83 -9.67 10.54 4.70
CA GLU A 83 -11.00 10.11 4.25
C GLU A 83 -11.87 11.27 3.74
N SER A 84 -11.71 12.49 4.29
CA SER A 84 -12.46 13.66 3.81
C SER A 84 -12.12 13.96 2.35
N HIS A 85 -10.85 13.93 1.95
CA HIS A 85 -10.47 14.22 0.57
C HIS A 85 -10.99 13.18 -0.43
N GLU A 86 -11.18 11.92 -0.07
CA GLU A 86 -11.66 10.91 -1.01
C GLU A 86 -13.17 11.06 -1.24
N VAL A 87 -13.94 11.18 -0.15
CA VAL A 87 -15.39 11.42 -0.20
C VAL A 87 -15.72 12.81 -0.77
N GLU A 88 -14.94 13.84 -0.41
CA GLU A 88 -15.13 15.22 -0.89
C GLU A 88 -14.67 15.37 -2.36
N ARG A 89 -13.65 14.64 -2.82
CA ARG A 89 -13.32 14.55 -4.26
C ARG A 89 -14.40 13.84 -5.06
N GLU A 90 -15.01 12.77 -4.53
CA GLU A 90 -16.12 12.10 -5.21
C GLU A 90 -17.35 13.01 -5.30
N LYS A 91 -17.67 13.72 -4.21
CA LYS A 91 -18.76 14.69 -4.17
C LYS A 91 -18.51 15.85 -5.14
N TRP A 92 -17.33 16.46 -5.11
CA TRP A 92 -16.92 17.52 -6.03
C TRP A 92 -16.89 17.05 -7.50
N ARG A 93 -16.43 15.81 -7.78
CA ARG A 93 -16.50 15.20 -9.12
C ARG A 93 -17.93 15.01 -9.60
N SER A 94 -18.83 14.57 -8.72
CA SER A 94 -20.24 14.38 -9.07
C SER A 94 -20.95 15.71 -9.35
N GLU A 95 -20.62 16.75 -8.58
CA GLU A 95 -21.14 18.11 -8.76
C GLU A 95 -20.62 18.76 -10.06
N ILE A 96 -19.34 18.58 -10.39
CA ILE A 96 -18.78 19.06 -11.66
C ILE A 96 -19.36 18.29 -12.84
N ALA A 97 -19.51 16.97 -12.74
CA ALA A 97 -20.14 16.16 -13.78
C ALA A 97 -21.58 16.61 -14.03
N GLY A 98 -22.35 16.87 -12.97
CA GLY A 98 -23.72 17.39 -13.07
C GLY A 98 -23.78 18.81 -13.64
N THR A 99 -22.86 19.69 -13.26
CA THR A 99 -22.80 21.07 -13.75
C THR A 99 -22.37 21.13 -15.22
N ALA A 100 -21.42 20.29 -15.62
CA ALA A 100 -21.01 20.13 -17.02
C ALA A 100 -22.14 19.56 -17.87
N ALA A 101 -22.85 18.53 -17.40
CA ALA A 101 -24.00 17.95 -18.11
C ALA A 101 -25.14 18.97 -18.27
N LYS A 102 -25.44 19.76 -17.23
CA LYS A 102 -26.43 20.84 -17.29
C LYS A 102 -26.03 21.93 -18.28
N LYS A 103 -24.75 22.30 -18.32
CA LYS A 103 -24.22 23.29 -19.25
C LYS A 103 -24.29 22.84 -20.72
N ILE A 104 -24.11 21.54 -20.98
CA ILE A 104 -24.27 20.96 -22.32
C ILE A 104 -25.74 20.96 -22.74
N HIS A 105 -26.65 20.60 -21.84
CA HIS A 105 -28.09 20.62 -22.09
C HIS A 105 -28.62 22.05 -22.37
N ASP A 106 -28.16 23.05 -21.62
CA ASP A 106 -28.63 24.44 -21.77
C ASP A 106 -28.01 25.17 -22.98
N HIS A 107 -26.84 24.74 -23.47
CA HIS A 107 -26.17 25.37 -24.62
C HIS A 107 -26.30 24.63 -25.95
N GLY A 108 -27.00 23.49 -25.99
CA GLY A 108 -27.49 22.88 -27.24
C GLY A 108 -26.48 22.80 -28.39
N LEU A 109 -25.34 22.14 -28.15
CA LEU A 109 -24.53 21.55 -29.22
C LEU A 109 -24.90 20.07 -29.37
#